data_AF-A0A1Y4UTB5-F1
#
_entry.id   AF-A0A1Y4UTB5-F1
#
_cell.length_a   1.000
_cell.length_b   1.000
_cell.length_c   1.000
_cell.angle_alpha   90.00
_cell.angle_beta   90.00
_cell.angle_gamma   90.00
#
_symmetry.space_group_name_H-M   'P 1'
#
loop_
_entity.id
_entity.type
_entity.pdbx_description
1 polymer ?
#
loop_
_entity_poly.entity_id
_entity_poly.type
_entity_poly.pdbx_seq_one_letter_code
_entity_poly.pdbx_strand_id
1 'polypeptide(L)'
;MELIIHFNTLPEGLTLDLVRDDLANLLEDDGWLTGSGADYLELELEDEKVNPKYGILTVKGYLQKAKFAPDTTIELAGTPVGIYE
;
A
#
# COMPACT_ATOMS: atom_id res chain seq x y z
N MET A 1 -1.17 1.28 12.62
CA MET A 1 -1.96 2.24 11.84
C MET A 1 -2.49 1.57 10.60
N GLU A 2 -3.81 1.55 10.43
CA GLU A 2 -4.47 1.01 9.24
C GLU A 2 -4.20 1.89 8.00
N LEU A 3 -3.88 1.24 6.88
CA LEU A 3 -3.68 1.83 5.57
C LEU A 3 -4.37 0.96 4.51
N ILE A 4 -5.26 1.56 3.73
CA ILE A 4 -5.95 0.86 2.63
C ILE A 4 -5.45 1.41 1.29
N ILE A 5 -5.01 0.55 0.39
CA ILE A 5 -4.65 0.90 -0.97
C ILE A 5 -5.86 0.58 -1.84
N HIS A 6 -6.43 1.58 -2.50
CA HIS A 6 -7.52 1.40 -3.47
C HIS A 6 -7.00 1.57 -4.89
N PHE A 7 -7.30 0.61 -5.77
CA PHE A 7 -6.89 0.62 -7.17
C PHE A 7 -7.96 0.01 -8.07
N ASN A 8 -8.11 0.53 -9.29
CA ASN A 8 -9.04 -0.02 -10.27
C ASN A 8 -8.45 -1.20 -11.06
N THR A 9 -7.14 -1.16 -11.32
CA THR A 9 -6.42 -2.16 -12.10
C THR A 9 -5.00 -2.32 -11.60
N LEU A 10 -4.48 -3.55 -11.60
CA LEU A 10 -3.08 -3.81 -11.36
C LEU A 10 -2.22 -3.39 -12.57
N PRO A 11 -0.96 -2.96 -12.33
CA PRO A 11 0.00 -2.72 -13.41
C PRO A 11 0.23 -3.95 -14.30
N GLU A 12 0.58 -3.72 -15.57
CA GLU A 12 0.86 -4.80 -16.52
C GLU A 12 1.96 -5.74 -16.00
N GLY A 13 1.69 -7.05 -16.03
CA GLY A 13 2.62 -8.08 -15.57
C GLY A 13 2.61 -8.30 -14.05
N LEU A 14 1.83 -7.54 -13.28
CA LEU A 14 1.61 -7.80 -11.86
C LEU A 14 0.31 -8.57 -11.63
N THR A 15 0.33 -9.42 -10.61
CA THR A 15 -0.84 -10.12 -10.07
C THR A 15 -1.03 -9.71 -8.62
N LEU A 16 -2.21 -9.94 -8.07
CA LEU A 16 -2.49 -9.58 -6.68
C LEU A 16 -1.53 -10.29 -5.72
N ASP A 17 -1.24 -11.57 -5.97
CA ASP A 17 -0.31 -12.34 -5.13
C ASP A 17 1.11 -11.79 -5.19
N LEU A 18 1.60 -11.38 -6.38
CA LEU A 18 2.90 -10.73 -6.50
C LEU A 18 2.98 -9.41 -5.71
N VAL A 19 1.93 -8.59 -5.79
CA VAL A 19 1.88 -7.33 -5.04
C VAL A 19 1.81 -7.58 -3.53
N ARG A 20 1.09 -8.62 -3.10
CA ARG A 20 1.03 -9.02 -1.69
C ARG A 20 2.41 -9.45 -1.18
N ASP A 21 3.11 -10.28 -1.94
CA ASP A 21 4.45 -10.73 -1.60
C ASP A 21 5.44 -9.55 -1.57
N ASP A 22 5.38 -8.66 -2.57
CA ASP A 22 6.21 -7.45 -2.62
C ASP A 22 5.98 -6.56 -1.38
N LEU A 23 4.73 -6.31 -0.99
CA LEU A 23 4.39 -5.48 0.16
C LEU A 23 4.81 -6.13 1.48
N ALA A 24 4.63 -7.44 1.62
CA ALA A 24 5.10 -8.17 2.81
C ALA A 24 6.63 -8.08 2.96
N ASN A 25 7.36 -8.24 1.86
CA ASN A 25 8.82 -8.09 1.84
C ASN A 25 9.27 -6.64 2.00
N LEU A 26 8.47 -5.67 1.55
CA LEU A 26 8.78 -4.24 1.67
C LEU A 26 8.65 -3.76 3.12
N LEU A 27 7.64 -4.27 3.83
CA LEU A 27 7.35 -3.86 5.18
C LEU A 27 8.15 -4.65 6.22
N GLU A 28 8.46 -5.92 5.97
CA GLU A 28 9.16 -6.81 6.92
C GLU A 28 8.59 -6.71 8.35
N ASP A 29 9.31 -6.07 9.27
CA ASP A 29 8.92 -5.86 10.67
C ASP A 29 8.12 -4.55 10.90
N ASP A 30 8.02 -3.67 9.90
CA ASP A 30 7.37 -2.36 9.99
C ASP A 30 5.87 -2.39 9.62
N GLY A 31 5.33 -3.55 9.24
CA GLY A 31 3.90 -3.74 8.97
C GLY A 31 3.55 -5.04 8.26
N TRP A 32 2.25 -5.33 8.14
CA TRP A 32 1.76 -6.56 7.52
C TRP A 32 0.43 -6.38 6.80
N LEU A 33 0.12 -7.29 5.88
CA LEU A 33 -1.19 -7.39 5.23
C LEU A 33 -2.23 -7.95 6.19
N THR A 34 -3.39 -7.29 6.26
CA THR A 34 -4.56 -7.72 7.03
C THR A 34 -5.71 -8.20 6.14
N GLY A 35 -5.75 -7.73 4.88
CA GLY A 35 -6.82 -8.05 3.95
C GLY A 35 -6.48 -7.69 2.51
N SER A 36 -7.24 -8.25 1.57
CA SER A 36 -7.13 -7.92 0.14
C SER A 36 -8.41 -8.30 -0.61
N GLY A 37 -8.77 -7.53 -1.62
CA GLY A 37 -9.86 -7.81 -2.55
C GLY A 37 -9.44 -7.63 -4.01
N ALA A 38 -10.42 -7.55 -4.90
CA ALA A 38 -10.17 -7.37 -6.34
C ALA A 38 -9.56 -6.00 -6.68
N ASP A 39 -9.86 -5.00 -5.85
CA ASP A 39 -9.59 -3.57 -6.04
C ASP A 39 -9.00 -2.89 -4.79
N TYR A 40 -8.64 -3.67 -3.77
CA TYR A 40 -8.03 -3.12 -2.55
C TYR A 40 -7.02 -4.05 -1.88
N LEU A 41 -6.09 -3.44 -1.13
CA LEU A 41 -5.17 -4.09 -0.20
C LEU A 41 -5.23 -3.37 1.14
N GLU A 42 -5.26 -4.13 2.23
CA GLU A 42 -5.35 -3.61 3.59
C GLU A 42 -4.07 -3.97 4.35
N LEU A 43 -3.45 -2.96 4.95
CA LEU A 43 -2.18 -3.06 5.67
C LEU A 43 -2.34 -2.50 7.08
N GLU A 44 -1.70 -3.14 8.04
CA GLU A 44 -1.45 -2.57 9.37
C GLU A 44 0.03 -2.19 9.46
N LEU A 45 0.32 -0.91 9.65
CA LEU A 45 1.67 -0.40 9.85
C LEU A 45 2.03 -0.34 11.34
N GLU A 46 3.23 -0.77 11.73
CA GLU A 46 3.69 -0.61 13.11
C GLU A 46 3.92 0.86 13.45
N ASP A 47 3.27 1.35 14.51
CA ASP A 47 3.32 2.76 14.95
C ASP A 47 4.32 2.97 16.12
N GLU A 48 4.78 1.89 16.77
CA GLU A 48 5.41 1.97 18.10
C GLU A 48 6.93 2.21 18.09
N LYS A 49 7.63 2.09 16.95
CA LYS A 49 9.10 2.23 16.88
C LYS A 49 9.62 3.23 15.86
N VAL A 50 8.88 3.48 14.79
CA VAL A 50 9.28 4.33 13.66
C VAL A 50 8.14 5.30 13.39
N ASN A 51 8.44 6.56 13.06
CA ASN A 51 7.41 7.53 12.71
C ASN A 51 6.54 6.94 11.58
N PRO A 52 5.21 6.80 11.76
CA PRO A 52 4.33 6.10 10.82
C PRO A 52 4.37 6.71 9.41
N LYS A 53 4.83 7.97 9.28
CA LYS A 53 5.13 8.60 7.99
C LYS A 53 6.11 7.80 7.13
N TYR A 54 7.05 7.06 7.70
CA TYR A 54 7.99 6.25 6.93
C TYR A 54 7.29 5.09 6.25
N GLY A 55 6.48 4.30 6.97
CA GLY A 55 5.71 3.20 6.38
C GLY A 55 4.79 3.68 5.25
N ILE A 56 4.08 4.80 5.48
CA ILE A 56 3.22 5.43 4.47
C ILE A 56 4.03 5.83 3.21
N LEU A 57 5.16 6.52 3.38
CA LEU A 57 6.00 6.95 2.25
C LEU A 57 6.65 5.78 1.51
N THR A 58 7.02 4.71 2.23
CA THR A 58 7.56 3.48 1.66
C THR A 58 6.53 2.78 0.78
N VAL A 59 5.30 2.60 1.27
CA VAL A 59 4.18 2.02 0.49
C VAL A 59 3.87 2.90 -0.73
N LYS A 60 3.73 4.22 -0.54
CA LYS A 60 3.50 5.17 -1.65
C LYS A 60 4.61 5.07 -2.71
N GLY A 61 5.87 5.03 -2.28
CA GLY A 61 7.02 4.91 -3.18
C GLY A 61 7.04 3.61 -3.98
N TYR A 62 6.67 2.49 -3.35
CA TYR A 62 6.49 1.22 -4.06
C TYR A 62 5.41 1.32 -5.14
N LEU A 63 4.22 1.81 -4.81
CA LEU A 63 3.11 1.92 -5.76
C LEU A 63 3.48 2.79 -6.97
N GLN A 64 4.15 3.91 -6.74
CA GLN A 64 4.66 4.77 -7.80
C GLN A 64 5.71 4.08 -8.68
N LYS A 65 6.62 3.30 -8.08
CA LYS A 65 7.68 2.56 -8.80
C LYS A 65 7.09 1.42 -9.62
N ALA A 66 6.11 0.70 -9.06
CA ALA A 66 5.35 -0.36 -9.70
C ALA A 66 4.38 0.13 -10.79
N LYS A 67 4.25 1.46 -10.97
CA LYS A 67 3.42 2.10 -12.00
C LYS A 67 1.92 1.84 -11.82
N PHE A 68 1.45 1.85 -10.58
CA PHE A 68 0.01 1.95 -10.31
C PHE A 68 -0.59 3.19 -10.96
N ALA A 69 -1.86 3.08 -11.37
CA ALA A 69 -2.52 4.14 -12.12
C ALA A 69 -2.71 5.41 -11.28
N PRO A 70 -2.79 6.62 -11.88
CA PRO A 70 -2.86 7.87 -11.12
C PRO A 70 -4.08 8.05 -10.23
N ASP A 71 -5.14 7.28 -10.48
CA ASP A 71 -6.36 7.21 -9.68
C ASP A 71 -6.26 6.24 -8.49
N THR A 72 -5.11 5.57 -8.32
CA THR A 72 -4.82 4.77 -7.11
C THR A 72 -4.68 5.70 -5.91
N THR A 73 -5.29 5.32 -4.79
CA THR A 73 -5.24 6.09 -3.54
C THR A 73 -4.74 5.26 -2.38
N ILE A 74 -4.18 5.95 -1.40
CA ILE A 74 -3.92 5.42 -0.06
C ILE A 74 -4.90 6.11 0.89
N GLU A 75 -5.70 5.33 1.60
CA GLU A 75 -6.62 5.79 2.62
C GLU A 75 -6.03 5.60 4.01
N LEU A 76 -6.04 6.68 4.80
CA LEU A 76 -5.66 6.68 6.20
C LEU A 76 -6.82 7.24 7.01
N ALA A 77 -7.32 6.45 7.97
CA ALA A 77 -8.42 6.85 8.86
C ALA A 77 -9.64 7.45 8.12
N GLY A 78 -10.08 6.82 7.02
CA GLY A 78 -11.24 7.27 6.24
C GLY A 78 -10.96 8.36 5.21
N THR A 79 -9.71 8.83 5.07
CA THR A 79 -9.35 9.89 4.12
C THR A 79 -8.44 9.36 3.02
N PRO A 80 -8.93 9.20 1.77
CA PRO A 80 -8.12 8.80 0.63
C PRO A 80 -7.27 9.96 0.11
N VAL A 81 -6.02 9.67 -0.25
CA VAL A 81 -5.06 10.60 -0.86
C VAL A 81 -4.43 9.95 -2.09
N GLY A 82 -4.29 10.70 -3.18
CA GLY A 82 -3.71 10.19 -4.42
C GLY A 82 -2.22 9.82 -4.28
N ILE A 83 -1.80 8.73 -4.92
CA ILE A 83 -0.38 8.30 -4.83
C ILE A 83 0.58 9.22 -5.60
N TYR A 84 0.10 10.19 -6.40
CA TYR A 84 0.95 11.16 -7.13
C TYR A 84 0.75 12.62 -6.69
N GLU A 85 -0.03 12.84 -5.63
CA GLU A 85 -0.22 14.17 -5.01
C GLU A 85 0.96 14.56 -4.11
#